data_AF-A0A829MBG1-F1
#
_entry.id   AF-A0A829MBG1-F1
#
_cell.length_a   1.000
_cell.length_b   1.000
_cell.length_c   1.000
_cell.angle_alpha   90.00
_cell.angle_beta   90.00
_cell.angle_gamma   90.00
#
_symmetry.space_group_name_H-M   'P 1'
#
loop_
_entity.id
_entity.type
_entity.pdbx_description
1 polymer ?
#
loop_
_entity_poly.entity_id
_entity_poly.type
_entity_poly.pdbx_seq_one_letter_code
_entity_poly.pdbx_strand_id
1 'polypeptide(L)'
;MMLDRDTIRRRLEGDGISYTEFSYMLLQANDYVQLHRKYGCSLQIGGSDQWGNIVAGVRLARQQDGASVHALTVPLVTAADGTKFGKSTGGGNLWLDPEMTSPYAWYQYFINTADADVVRYLRWFTFLSADEIGELETATTERAHERAAQRRLAAEVTTLVHGESATLAVEHASGALFGRGDLDRLDEGTLTAALTEAGNGEPARIADGEPDTIVDLLVSSGLSESKGAARRTIKEGGVYVNNTRVDAEDWTPGDGDYLTGGWLVLRRGKRNIAGVQRLR
;
A
#
# COMPACT_ATOMS: atom_id res chain seq x y z
N MET A 1 -0.31 33.99 24.40
CA MET A 1 -1.04 32.72 24.23
C MET A 1 -0.80 32.03 22.88
N MET A 2 -1.00 32.68 21.71
CA MET A 2 -0.68 32.02 20.42
C MET A 2 0.82 31.79 20.24
N LEU A 3 1.63 32.80 20.58
CA LEU A 3 3.10 32.73 20.56
C LEU A 3 3.69 31.72 21.56
N ASP A 4 2.93 31.37 22.61
CA ASP A 4 3.38 30.44 23.66
C ASP A 4 3.14 28.97 23.33
N ARG A 5 2.47 28.69 22.20
CA ARG A 5 2.30 27.31 21.73
C ARG A 5 3.62 26.81 21.19
N ASP A 6 4.08 25.67 21.71
CA ASP A 6 5.38 25.09 21.33
C ASP A 6 5.55 24.92 19.82
N THR A 7 4.48 24.62 19.08
CA THR A 7 4.49 24.51 17.61
C THR A 7 4.82 25.83 16.92
N ILE A 8 4.29 26.95 17.43
CA ILE A 8 4.52 28.30 16.89
C ILE A 8 5.87 28.82 17.37
N ARG A 9 6.20 28.61 18.65
CA ARG A 9 7.48 28.99 19.27
C ARG A 9 8.67 28.39 18.51
N ARG A 10 8.67 27.08 18.26
CA ARG A 10 9.77 26.40 17.54
C ARG A 10 9.96 26.92 16.11
N ARG A 11 8.89 27.29 15.40
CA ARG A 11 9.00 27.87 14.07
C ARG A 11 9.51 29.32 14.10
N LEU A 12 9.08 30.10 15.10
CA LEU A 12 9.55 31.47 15.31
C LEU A 12 11.03 31.56 15.66
N GLU A 13 11.57 30.56 16.38
CA GLU A 13 12.99 30.48 16.74
C GLU A 13 13.90 30.04 15.57
N GLY A 14 13.32 29.46 14.51
CA GLY A 14 14.01 29.05 13.30
C GLY A 14 13.78 30.02 12.13
N ASP A 15 13.18 29.52 11.05
CA ASP A 15 12.99 30.26 9.78
C ASP A 15 11.90 31.34 9.84
N GLY A 16 11.20 31.47 10.97
CA GLY A 16 10.04 32.35 11.14
C GLY A 16 8.72 31.71 10.67
N ILE A 17 7.64 32.48 10.77
CA ILE A 17 6.30 32.08 10.30
C ILE A 17 5.63 33.29 9.65
N SER A 18 4.99 33.08 8.49
CA SER A 18 4.25 34.15 7.84
C SER A 18 3.00 34.55 8.62
N TYR A 19 2.52 35.79 8.44
CA TYR A 19 1.25 36.20 9.05
C TYR A 19 0.07 35.32 8.60
N THR A 20 0.11 34.84 7.35
CA THR A 20 -0.89 33.91 6.80
C THR A 20 -0.92 32.59 7.58
N GLU A 21 0.23 31.96 7.79
CA GLU A 21 0.34 30.72 8.56
C GLU A 21 -0.02 30.93 10.04
N PHE A 22 0.37 32.06 10.62
CA PHE A 22 0.01 32.40 11.99
C PHE A 22 -1.52 32.59 12.16
N SER A 23 -2.16 33.18 11.16
CA SER A 23 -3.61 33.46 11.16
C SER A 23 -4.47 32.22 10.92
N TYR A 24 -3.92 31.14 10.35
CA TYR A 24 -4.66 29.91 10.07
C TYR A 24 -5.41 29.35 11.29
N MET A 25 -4.80 29.43 12.47
CA MET A 25 -5.40 28.93 13.71
C MET A 25 -6.73 29.63 14.05
N LEU A 26 -6.90 30.90 13.67
CA LEU A 26 -8.13 31.65 13.88
C LEU A 26 -9.26 31.12 12.97
N LEU A 27 -8.92 30.78 11.72
CA LEU A 27 -9.87 30.23 10.76
C LEU A 27 -10.35 28.85 11.21
N GLN A 28 -9.43 27.95 11.55
CA GLN A 28 -9.78 26.61 12.04
C GLN A 28 -10.61 26.66 13.33
N ALA A 29 -10.34 27.60 14.23
CA ALA A 29 -11.16 27.80 15.42
C ALA A 29 -12.58 28.29 15.07
N ASN A 30 -12.70 29.22 14.11
CA ASN A 30 -13.97 29.73 13.63
C ASN A 30 -14.81 28.65 12.94
N ASP A 31 -14.20 27.68 12.24
CA ASP A 31 -14.93 26.56 11.64
C ASP A 31 -15.77 25.81 12.67
N TYR A 32 -15.23 25.55 13.87
CA TYR A 32 -15.97 24.86 14.93
C TYR A 32 -17.17 25.71 15.41
N VAL A 33 -17.00 27.02 15.55
CA VAL A 33 -18.11 27.93 15.89
C VAL A 33 -19.21 27.87 14.84
N GLN A 34 -18.84 27.97 13.55
CA GLN A 34 -19.82 27.97 12.47
C GLN A 34 -20.54 26.61 12.35
N LEU A 35 -19.81 25.50 12.50
CA LEU A 35 -20.39 24.16 12.50
C LEU A 35 -21.32 23.93 13.70
N HIS A 36 -20.98 24.47 14.87
CA HIS A 36 -21.87 24.44 16.03
C HIS A 36 -23.16 25.24 15.78
N ARG A 37 -23.05 26.49 15.31
CA ARG A 37 -24.22 27.33 15.01
C ARG A 37 -25.13 26.72 13.95
N LYS A 38 -24.54 26.15 12.89
CA LYS A 38 -25.30 25.67 11.72
C LYS A 38 -25.89 24.27 11.92
N TYR A 39 -25.19 23.40 12.63
CA TYR A 39 -25.53 21.97 12.70
C TYR A 39 -25.59 21.40 14.11
N GLY A 40 -25.37 22.22 15.15
CA GLY A 40 -25.30 21.73 16.53
C GLY A 40 -24.07 20.85 16.79
N CYS A 41 -23.03 20.95 15.98
CA CYS A 41 -21.80 20.16 16.14
C CYS A 41 -21.22 20.35 17.55
N SER A 42 -21.04 19.25 18.29
CA SER A 42 -20.62 19.27 19.70
C SER A 42 -19.33 18.50 19.98
N LEU A 43 -18.73 17.86 18.98
CA LEU A 43 -17.45 17.16 19.09
C LEU A 43 -16.62 17.37 17.81
N GLN A 44 -15.35 17.73 17.97
CA GLN A 44 -14.37 17.73 16.90
C GLN A 44 -13.29 16.70 17.20
N ILE A 45 -12.95 15.92 16.18
CA ILE A 45 -11.90 14.89 16.22
C ILE A 45 -10.76 15.20 15.26
N GLY A 46 -9.55 14.72 15.56
CA GLY A 46 -8.40 14.85 14.67
C GLY A 46 -7.16 14.12 15.21
N GLY A 47 -6.06 14.12 14.43
CA GLY A 47 -4.78 13.57 14.88
C GLY A 47 -4.23 14.29 16.12
N SER A 48 -3.37 13.62 16.88
CA SER A 48 -2.80 14.17 18.12
C SER A 48 -2.02 15.47 17.90
N ASP A 49 -1.47 15.68 16.70
CA ASP A 49 -0.81 16.92 16.27
C ASP A 49 -1.77 18.11 16.11
N GLN A 50 -3.08 17.85 15.94
CA GLN A 50 -4.11 18.88 15.77
C GLN A 50 -4.72 19.37 17.09
N TRP A 51 -4.33 18.79 18.24
CA TRP A 51 -4.89 19.09 19.56
C TRP A 51 -4.99 20.60 19.83
N GLY A 52 -3.89 21.33 19.60
CA GLY A 52 -3.84 22.76 19.83
C GLY A 52 -4.95 23.49 19.07
N ASN A 53 -5.10 23.24 17.78
CA ASN A 53 -6.05 23.98 16.96
C ASN A 53 -7.50 23.62 17.29
N ILE A 54 -7.78 22.35 17.59
CA ILE A 54 -9.12 21.90 18.02
C ILE A 54 -9.54 22.60 19.32
N VAL A 55 -8.66 22.65 20.33
CA VAL A 55 -8.94 23.33 21.61
C VAL A 55 -9.12 24.85 21.42
N ALA A 56 -8.49 25.45 20.40
CA ALA A 56 -8.75 26.84 20.06
C ALA A 56 -10.21 27.06 19.60
N GLY A 57 -10.76 26.13 18.82
CA GLY A 57 -12.18 26.13 18.43
C GLY A 57 -13.12 25.96 19.62
N VAL A 58 -12.85 25.00 20.52
CA VAL A 58 -13.62 24.81 21.75
C VAL A 58 -13.68 26.09 22.59
N ARG A 59 -12.54 26.74 22.77
CA ARG A 59 -12.46 28.00 23.51
C ARG A 59 -13.23 29.12 22.81
N LEU A 60 -13.10 29.24 21.48
CA LEU A 60 -13.76 30.30 20.72
C LEU A 60 -15.29 30.16 20.77
N ALA A 61 -15.82 28.93 20.64
CA ALA A 61 -17.24 28.64 20.76
C ALA A 61 -17.81 29.08 22.12
N ARG A 62 -17.08 28.79 23.21
CA ARG A 62 -17.45 29.27 24.55
C ARG A 62 -17.43 30.78 24.67
N GLN A 63 -16.44 31.44 24.07
CA GLN A 63 -16.28 32.90 24.16
C GLN A 63 -17.33 33.66 23.36
N GLN A 64 -17.70 33.18 22.16
CA GLN A 64 -18.65 33.87 21.30
C GLN A 64 -20.10 33.53 21.65
N ASP A 65 -20.39 32.25 21.89
CA ASP A 65 -21.76 31.74 21.95
C ASP A 65 -22.13 31.20 23.34
N GLY A 66 -21.19 31.16 24.29
CA GLY A 66 -21.39 30.50 25.58
C GLY A 66 -21.51 28.97 25.48
N ALA A 67 -21.28 28.39 24.29
CA ALA A 67 -21.43 26.97 24.04
C ALA A 67 -20.34 26.12 24.71
N SER A 68 -20.74 24.96 25.23
CA SER A 68 -19.81 23.92 25.71
C SER A 68 -19.74 22.80 24.67
N VAL A 69 -18.62 22.70 23.98
CA VAL A 69 -18.34 21.68 22.96
C VAL A 69 -17.07 20.90 23.30
N HIS A 70 -16.86 19.76 22.67
CA HIS A 70 -15.86 18.77 23.07
C HIS A 70 -14.75 18.58 22.04
N ALA A 71 -13.62 18.02 22.48
CA ALA A 71 -12.49 17.69 21.64
C ALA A 71 -12.02 16.27 21.97
N LEU A 72 -11.67 15.50 20.95
CA LEU A 72 -11.03 14.19 21.10
C LEU A 72 -9.94 14.05 20.04
N THR A 73 -8.79 13.50 20.40
CA THR A 73 -7.73 13.21 19.42
C THR A 73 -7.48 11.72 19.30
N VAL A 74 -7.05 11.32 18.11
CA VAL A 74 -6.60 9.96 17.81
C VAL A 74 -5.06 9.93 17.75
N PRO A 75 -4.43 8.80 18.11
CA PRO A 75 -2.97 8.69 18.09
C PRO A 75 -2.43 8.80 16.66
N LEU A 76 -1.25 9.40 16.51
CA LEU A 76 -0.46 9.24 15.29
C LEU A 76 0.03 7.80 15.19
N VAL A 77 -0.07 7.24 13.98
CA VAL A 77 0.32 5.86 13.71
C VAL A 77 1.83 5.80 13.45
N THR A 78 2.52 5.03 14.28
CA THR A 78 3.96 4.78 14.17
C THR A 78 4.17 3.27 14.24
N ALA A 79 5.02 2.73 13.38
CA ALA A 79 5.39 1.32 13.43
C ALA A 79 6.23 1.02 14.68
N ALA A 80 6.27 -0.24 15.12
CA ALA A 80 7.05 -0.64 16.29
C ALA A 80 8.56 -0.41 16.12
N ASP A 81 9.05 -0.38 14.88
CA ASP A 81 10.45 -0.08 14.53
C ASP A 81 10.77 1.42 14.49
N GLY A 82 9.79 2.28 14.79
CA GLY A 82 9.94 3.74 14.79
C GLY A 82 9.79 4.40 13.42
N THR A 83 9.54 3.63 12.35
CA THR A 83 9.25 4.19 11.03
C THR A 83 7.86 4.84 10.98
N LYS A 84 7.71 5.85 10.13
CA LYS A 84 6.43 6.52 9.91
C LYS A 84 5.51 5.62 9.08
N PHE A 85 4.30 5.41 9.58
CA PHE A 85 3.23 4.73 8.85
C PHE A 85 2.86 5.50 7.57
N GLY A 86 2.39 4.77 6.55
CA GLY A 86 1.93 5.34 5.28
C GLY A 86 3.03 5.72 4.29
N LYS A 87 4.28 5.32 4.54
CA LYS A 87 5.38 5.45 3.57
C LYS A 87 5.61 4.15 2.82
N SER A 88 5.62 4.20 1.49
CA SER A 88 6.06 3.08 0.67
C SER A 88 7.56 2.81 0.85
N THR A 89 8.02 1.62 0.48
CA THR A 89 9.44 1.24 0.47
C THR A 89 10.30 2.18 -0.40
N GLY A 90 9.70 2.88 -1.37
CA GLY A 90 10.32 3.93 -2.19
C GLY A 90 10.29 5.35 -1.58
N GLY A 91 9.77 5.53 -0.37
CA GLY A 91 9.75 6.82 0.35
C GLY A 91 8.58 7.75 0.03
N GLY A 92 7.66 7.33 -0.84
CA GLY A 92 6.45 8.08 -1.22
C GLY A 92 5.26 7.83 -0.28
N ASN A 93 4.19 8.60 -0.46
CA ASN A 93 2.92 8.40 0.24
C ASN A 93 2.16 7.21 -0.34
N LEU A 94 1.37 6.54 0.50
CA LEU A 94 0.34 5.60 0.07
C LEU A 94 -0.98 6.36 -0.17
N TRP A 95 -1.45 6.40 -1.42
CA TRP A 95 -2.65 7.14 -1.80
C TRP A 95 -3.89 6.24 -1.78
N LEU A 96 -5.07 6.83 -1.55
CA LEU A 96 -6.35 6.13 -1.67
C LEU A 96 -6.82 6.03 -3.13
N ASP A 97 -6.33 6.93 -3.99
CA ASP A 97 -6.66 6.96 -5.40
C ASP A 97 -5.97 5.79 -6.13
N PRO A 98 -6.74 4.89 -6.79
CA PRO A 98 -6.18 3.72 -7.46
C PRO A 98 -5.24 4.04 -8.63
N GLU A 99 -5.29 5.26 -9.20
CA GLU A 99 -4.36 5.69 -10.25
C GLU A 99 -3.02 6.16 -9.69
N MET A 100 -2.98 6.58 -8.42
CA MET A 100 -1.77 7.01 -7.72
C MET A 100 -1.11 5.89 -6.91
N THR A 101 -1.92 4.98 -6.38
CA THR A 101 -1.47 3.76 -5.70
C THR A 101 -2.43 2.66 -6.08
N SER A 102 -1.94 1.72 -6.90
CA SER A 102 -2.78 0.62 -7.37
C SER A 102 -3.37 -0.18 -6.19
N PRO A 103 -4.57 -0.77 -6.33
CA PRO A 103 -5.12 -1.66 -5.31
C PRO A 103 -4.17 -2.81 -4.94
N TYR A 104 -3.34 -3.25 -5.89
CA TYR A 104 -2.28 -4.23 -5.64
C TYR A 104 -1.21 -3.67 -4.69
N ALA A 105 -0.64 -2.50 -4.98
CA ALA A 105 0.35 -1.85 -4.11
C ALA A 105 -0.23 -1.56 -2.72
N TRP A 106 -1.49 -1.11 -2.66
CA TRP A 106 -2.22 -0.89 -1.42
C TRP A 106 -2.31 -2.18 -0.59
N TYR A 107 -2.82 -3.26 -1.18
CA TYR A 107 -2.91 -4.56 -0.50
C TYR A 107 -1.53 -5.09 -0.07
N GLN A 108 -0.51 -4.97 -0.94
CA GLN A 108 0.85 -5.39 -0.64
C GLN A 108 1.48 -4.59 0.51
N TYR A 109 1.15 -3.31 0.67
CA TYR A 109 1.59 -2.53 1.81
C TYR A 109 1.09 -3.17 3.12
N PHE A 110 -0.21 -3.45 3.21
CA PHE A 110 -0.82 -3.99 4.42
C PHE A 110 -0.47 -5.46 4.68
N ILE A 111 -0.36 -6.29 3.63
CA ILE A 111 0.04 -7.70 3.83
C ILE A 111 1.47 -7.79 4.36
N ASN A 112 2.29 -6.76 4.13
CA ASN A 112 3.67 -6.69 4.61
C ASN A 112 3.83 -6.05 5.99
N THR A 113 2.71 -5.74 6.67
CA THR A 113 2.73 -5.28 8.07
C THR A 113 3.46 -6.28 8.97
N ALA A 114 4.32 -5.77 9.85
CA ALA A 114 5.06 -6.59 10.82
C ALA A 114 4.11 -7.26 11.82
N ASP A 115 4.47 -8.46 12.29
CA ASP A 115 3.70 -9.18 13.32
C ASP A 115 3.50 -8.33 14.59
N ALA A 116 4.48 -7.49 14.94
CA ALA A 116 4.42 -6.59 16.09
C ALA A 116 3.36 -5.47 15.96
N ASP A 117 2.93 -5.15 14.75
CA ASP A 117 2.04 -4.04 14.45
C ASP A 117 0.63 -4.49 14.03
N VAL A 118 0.51 -5.67 13.43
CA VAL A 118 -0.71 -6.10 12.72
C VAL A 118 -1.95 -6.14 13.61
N VAL A 119 -1.85 -6.63 14.85
CA VAL A 119 -2.99 -6.70 15.79
C VAL A 119 -3.46 -5.30 16.18
N ARG A 120 -2.52 -4.38 16.41
CA ARG A 120 -2.84 -2.97 16.70
C ARG A 120 -3.51 -2.30 15.51
N TYR A 121 -3.04 -2.58 14.30
CA TYR A 121 -3.60 -2.02 13.07
C TYR A 121 -4.99 -2.59 12.78
N LEU A 122 -5.22 -3.89 12.99
CA LEU A 122 -6.56 -4.48 12.93
C LEU A 122 -7.51 -3.73 13.87
N ARG A 123 -7.10 -3.49 15.13
CA ARG A 123 -7.94 -2.78 16.10
C ARG A 123 -8.22 -1.31 15.76
N TRP A 124 -7.37 -0.66 14.98
CA TRP A 124 -7.52 0.76 14.64
C TRP A 124 -8.20 1.01 13.29
N PHE A 125 -8.00 0.12 12.32
CA PHE A 125 -8.40 0.34 10.92
C PHE A 125 -9.56 -0.54 10.45
N THR A 126 -10.04 -1.44 11.30
CA THR A 126 -11.13 -2.37 10.94
C THR A 126 -12.26 -2.29 11.95
N PHE A 127 -13.39 -2.92 11.60
CA PHE A 127 -14.57 -3.03 12.47
C PHE A 127 -14.68 -4.40 13.13
N LEU A 128 -13.58 -5.17 13.18
CA LEU A 128 -13.55 -6.48 13.80
C LEU A 128 -13.88 -6.42 15.29
N SER A 129 -14.57 -7.44 15.76
CA SER A 129 -14.85 -7.63 17.17
C SER A 129 -13.57 -7.92 17.96
N ALA A 130 -13.62 -7.70 19.28
CA ALA A 130 -12.51 -8.03 20.16
C ALA A 130 -12.15 -9.52 20.12
N ASP A 131 -13.16 -10.40 19.98
CA ASP A 131 -12.97 -11.85 19.89
C ASP A 131 -12.26 -12.23 18.58
N GLU A 132 -12.71 -11.70 17.43
CA GLU A 132 -12.03 -11.92 16.13
C GLU A 132 -10.58 -11.44 16.14
N ILE A 133 -10.31 -10.28 16.76
CA ILE A 133 -8.94 -9.77 16.89
C ILE A 133 -8.11 -10.69 17.81
N GLY A 134 -8.70 -11.20 18.89
CA GLY A 134 -8.05 -12.14 19.80
C GLY A 134 -7.65 -13.44 19.09
N GLU A 135 -8.52 -13.99 18.24
CA GLU A 135 -8.22 -15.18 17.42
C GLU A 135 -7.03 -14.93 16.47
N LEU A 136 -6.99 -13.74 15.84
CA LEU A 136 -5.89 -13.36 14.94
C LEU A 136 -4.59 -13.09 15.68
N GLU A 137 -4.64 -12.60 16.92
CA GLU A 137 -3.47 -12.45 17.81
C GLU A 137 -2.89 -13.82 18.18
N THR A 138 -3.74 -14.79 18.56
CA THR A 138 -3.33 -16.19 18.78
C THR A 138 -2.73 -16.78 17.51
N ALA A 139 -3.37 -16.60 16.35
CA ALA A 139 -2.86 -17.09 15.08
C ALA A 139 -1.50 -16.48 14.70
N THR A 140 -1.28 -15.20 15.00
CA THR A 140 0.01 -14.54 14.77
C THR A 140 1.11 -15.12 15.67
N THR A 141 0.78 -15.46 16.91
CA THR A 141 1.74 -16.05 17.86
C THR A 141 2.08 -17.50 17.51
N GLU A 142 1.07 -18.32 17.20
CA GLU A 142 1.24 -19.76 17.01
C GLU A 142 1.61 -20.14 15.57
N ARG A 143 1.14 -19.37 14.60
CA ARG A 143 1.20 -19.70 13.16
C ARG A 143 1.61 -18.49 12.32
N ALA A 144 2.57 -17.70 12.80
CA ALA A 144 3.09 -16.49 12.13
C ALA A 144 3.38 -16.67 10.62
N HIS A 145 3.93 -17.83 10.23
CA HIS A 145 4.24 -18.16 8.84
C HIS A 145 3.02 -18.15 7.90
N GLU A 146 1.82 -18.33 8.44
CA GLU A 146 0.59 -18.22 7.69
C GLU A 146 0.16 -16.78 7.45
N ARG A 147 0.67 -15.77 8.18
CA ARG A 147 0.30 -14.36 7.99
C ARG A 147 -1.23 -14.09 7.99
N ALA A 148 -1.99 -14.81 8.81
CA ALA A 148 -3.45 -14.74 8.82
C ALA A 148 -3.96 -13.32 9.16
N ALA A 149 -3.37 -12.69 10.19
CA ALA A 149 -3.71 -11.33 10.59
C ALA A 149 -3.42 -10.29 9.50
N GLN A 150 -2.28 -10.42 8.80
CA GLN A 150 -1.92 -9.50 7.73
C GLN A 150 -2.83 -9.63 6.52
N ARG A 151 -3.19 -10.86 6.13
CA ARG A 151 -4.17 -11.06 5.05
C ARG A 151 -5.52 -10.46 5.43
N ARG A 152 -6.00 -10.69 6.66
CA ARG A 152 -7.25 -10.09 7.13
C ARG A 152 -7.17 -8.56 7.10
N LEU A 153 -6.09 -7.98 7.62
CA LEU A 153 -5.88 -6.53 7.61
C LEU A 153 -5.92 -5.98 6.18
N ALA A 154 -5.14 -6.58 5.27
CA ALA A 154 -5.06 -6.16 3.88
C ALA A 154 -6.42 -6.28 3.17
N ALA A 155 -7.16 -7.37 3.39
CA ALA A 155 -8.49 -7.56 2.81
C ALA A 155 -9.50 -6.52 3.31
N GLU A 156 -9.58 -6.29 4.63
CA GLU A 156 -10.50 -5.33 5.24
C GLU A 156 -10.25 -3.90 4.73
N VAL A 157 -9.00 -3.43 4.75
CA VAL A 157 -8.66 -2.06 4.34
C VAL A 157 -8.70 -1.88 2.82
N THR A 158 -8.42 -2.91 2.03
CA THR A 158 -8.59 -2.87 0.56
C THR A 158 -10.07 -2.83 0.21
N THR A 159 -10.90 -3.62 0.89
CA THR A 159 -12.36 -3.61 0.69
C THR A 159 -12.96 -2.26 1.06
N LEU A 160 -12.49 -1.66 2.16
CA LEU A 160 -12.94 -0.34 2.60
C LEU A 160 -12.67 0.76 1.56
N VAL A 161 -11.51 0.72 0.87
CA VAL A 161 -11.08 1.80 -0.04
C VAL A 161 -11.46 1.51 -1.49
N HIS A 162 -11.26 0.28 -1.96
CA HIS A 162 -11.38 -0.11 -3.37
C HIS A 162 -12.52 -1.09 -3.64
N GLY A 163 -13.22 -1.56 -2.59
CA GLY A 163 -14.33 -2.49 -2.71
C GLY A 163 -13.92 -3.97 -2.76
N GLU A 164 -14.92 -4.83 -2.62
CA GLU A 164 -14.75 -6.29 -2.55
C GLU A 164 -14.20 -6.87 -3.86
N SER A 165 -14.68 -6.40 -5.01
CA SER A 165 -14.23 -6.90 -6.32
C SER A 165 -12.74 -6.68 -6.56
N ALA A 166 -12.22 -5.50 -6.21
CA ALA A 166 -10.80 -5.19 -6.32
C ALA A 166 -9.97 -6.03 -5.33
N THR A 167 -10.50 -6.24 -4.12
CA THR A 167 -9.84 -7.07 -3.11
C THR A 167 -9.68 -8.51 -3.60
N LEU A 168 -10.75 -9.13 -4.11
CA LEU A 168 -10.72 -10.47 -4.68
C LEU A 168 -9.73 -10.57 -5.86
N ALA A 169 -9.74 -9.58 -6.76
CA ALA A 169 -8.81 -9.53 -7.89
C ALA A 169 -7.35 -9.50 -7.43
N VAL A 170 -7.03 -8.68 -6.43
CA VAL A 170 -5.68 -8.55 -5.88
C VAL A 170 -5.24 -9.77 -5.08
N GLU A 171 -6.13 -10.40 -4.32
CA GLU A 171 -5.87 -11.67 -3.64
C GLU A 171 -5.53 -12.78 -4.64
N HIS A 172 -6.35 -12.88 -5.71
CA HIS A 172 -6.12 -13.81 -6.79
C HIS A 172 -4.79 -13.54 -7.50
N ALA A 173 -4.49 -12.27 -7.84
CA ALA A 173 -3.24 -11.89 -8.49
C ALA A 173 -2.02 -12.22 -7.62
N SER A 174 -2.08 -11.89 -6.33
CA SER A 174 -1.01 -12.16 -5.36
C SER A 174 -0.74 -13.66 -5.21
N GLY A 175 -1.75 -14.52 -5.34
CA GLY A 175 -1.57 -15.97 -5.38
C GLY A 175 -1.00 -16.44 -6.73
N ALA A 176 -1.64 -16.02 -7.82
CA ALA A 176 -1.35 -16.49 -9.17
C ALA A 176 0.07 -16.14 -9.63
N LEU A 177 0.60 -14.96 -9.28
CA LEU A 177 1.98 -14.56 -9.60
C LEU A 177 3.05 -15.51 -9.03
N PHE A 178 2.74 -16.20 -7.94
CA PHE A 178 3.67 -17.15 -7.30
C PHE A 178 3.25 -18.62 -7.50
N GLY A 179 2.50 -18.91 -8.56
CA GLY A 179 2.11 -20.26 -8.95
C GLY A 179 0.92 -20.84 -8.18
N ARG A 180 0.20 -20.03 -7.41
CA ARG A 180 -1.00 -20.44 -6.66
C ARG A 180 -2.24 -19.79 -7.28
N GLY A 181 -2.63 -20.28 -8.45
CA GLY A 181 -3.82 -19.78 -9.16
C GLY A 181 -3.59 -19.70 -10.66
N ASP A 182 -4.64 -19.24 -11.33
CA ASP A 182 -4.70 -19.11 -12.78
C ASP A 182 -4.49 -17.64 -13.16
N LEU A 183 -3.47 -17.37 -13.97
CA LEU A 183 -3.13 -16.02 -14.44
C LEU A 183 -4.10 -15.53 -15.52
N ASP A 184 -4.75 -16.42 -16.26
CA ASP A 184 -5.68 -16.08 -17.35
C ASP A 184 -6.97 -15.41 -16.85
N ARG A 185 -7.24 -15.52 -15.54
CA ARG A 185 -8.41 -14.92 -14.90
C ARG A 185 -8.19 -13.47 -14.45
N LEU A 186 -6.96 -12.97 -14.55
CA LEU A 186 -6.64 -11.61 -14.12
C LEU A 186 -7.01 -10.61 -15.22
N ASP A 187 -7.65 -9.52 -14.83
CA ASP A 187 -7.84 -8.39 -15.74
C ASP A 187 -6.51 -7.69 -16.02
N GLU A 188 -6.46 -6.96 -17.13
CA GLU A 188 -5.26 -6.26 -17.60
C GLU A 188 -4.69 -5.30 -16.57
N GLY A 189 -5.54 -4.54 -15.89
CA GLY A 189 -5.13 -3.52 -14.93
C GLY A 189 -4.48 -4.15 -13.70
N THR A 190 -5.11 -5.18 -13.15
CA THR A 190 -4.58 -5.92 -12.01
C THR A 190 -3.26 -6.61 -12.36
N LEU A 191 -3.16 -7.29 -13.49
CA LEU A 191 -1.93 -7.96 -13.91
C LEU A 191 -0.78 -6.96 -14.15
N THR A 192 -1.08 -5.84 -14.81
CA THR A 192 -0.11 -4.76 -15.05
C THR A 192 0.42 -4.21 -13.74
N ALA A 193 -0.48 -3.80 -12.83
CA ALA A 193 -0.09 -3.29 -11.52
C ALA A 193 0.73 -4.30 -10.72
N ALA A 194 0.33 -5.57 -10.74
CA ALA A 194 1.01 -6.61 -9.99
C ALA A 194 2.43 -6.87 -10.53
N LEU A 195 2.63 -6.85 -11.85
CA LEU A 195 3.95 -7.04 -12.47
C LEU A 195 4.86 -5.82 -12.31
N THR A 196 4.32 -4.61 -12.37
CA THR A 196 5.07 -3.37 -12.13
C THR A 196 5.54 -3.27 -10.67
N GLU A 197 4.71 -3.67 -9.70
CA GLU A 197 5.00 -3.51 -8.27
C GLU A 197 5.76 -4.69 -7.66
N ALA A 198 5.45 -5.92 -8.10
CA ALA A 198 6.07 -7.12 -7.54
C ALA A 198 7.30 -7.61 -8.31
N GLY A 199 7.54 -7.05 -9.50
CA GLY A 199 8.69 -7.37 -10.34
C GLY A 199 10.02 -6.93 -9.72
N ASN A 200 11.08 -7.68 -9.99
CA ASN A 200 12.45 -7.25 -9.69
C ASN A 200 12.89 -6.17 -10.70
N GLY A 201 12.37 -4.96 -10.56
CA GLY A 201 12.65 -3.82 -11.43
C GLY A 201 11.55 -3.55 -12.47
N GLU A 202 11.82 -2.60 -13.36
CA GLU A 202 10.90 -2.23 -14.44
C GLU A 202 10.62 -3.42 -15.37
N PRO A 203 9.36 -3.63 -15.78
CA PRO A 203 9.06 -4.70 -16.71
C PRO A 203 9.80 -4.54 -18.04
N ALA A 204 10.39 -5.63 -18.53
CA ALA A 204 11.09 -5.59 -19.81
C ALA A 204 10.10 -5.41 -20.96
N ARG A 205 10.54 -4.76 -22.04
CA ARG A 205 9.71 -4.50 -23.22
C ARG A 205 10.34 -5.14 -24.44
N ILE A 206 9.57 -5.97 -25.14
CA ILE A 206 10.00 -6.63 -26.39
C ILE A 206 9.37 -5.85 -27.55
N ALA A 207 10.19 -5.44 -28.52
CA ALA A 207 9.73 -4.84 -29.77
C ALA A 207 9.36 -5.93 -30.79
N ASP A 208 8.42 -5.62 -31.69
CA ASP A 208 8.05 -6.56 -32.76
C ASP A 208 9.23 -6.87 -33.69
N GLY A 209 9.51 -8.16 -33.90
CA GLY A 209 10.45 -8.65 -34.92
C GLY A 209 11.71 -9.35 -34.40
N GLU A 210 12.03 -9.28 -33.11
CA GLU A 210 13.14 -10.03 -32.51
C GLU A 210 12.62 -11.22 -31.69
N PRO A 211 12.95 -12.48 -32.05
CA PRO A 211 12.63 -13.62 -31.20
C PRO A 211 13.59 -13.61 -30.01
N ASP A 212 13.17 -13.01 -28.90
CA ASP A 212 13.87 -13.14 -27.64
C ASP A 212 13.64 -14.54 -27.07
N THR A 213 14.74 -15.30 -26.93
CA THR A 213 14.69 -16.60 -26.25
C THR A 213 14.41 -16.39 -24.76
N ILE A 214 13.94 -17.43 -24.06
CA ILE A 214 13.78 -17.38 -22.60
C ILE A 214 15.06 -16.91 -21.88
N VAL A 215 16.24 -17.22 -22.44
CA VAL A 215 17.53 -16.76 -21.91
C VAL A 215 17.68 -15.24 -22.02
N ASP A 216 17.24 -14.65 -23.14
CA ASP A 216 17.30 -13.20 -23.37
C ASP A 216 16.29 -12.49 -22.46
N LEU A 217 15.07 -13.04 -22.34
CA LEU A 217 14.01 -12.52 -21.49
C LEU A 217 14.41 -12.49 -20.01
N LEU A 218 15.07 -13.53 -19.51
CA LEU A 218 15.53 -13.59 -18.12
C LEU A 218 16.60 -12.53 -17.81
N VAL A 219 17.42 -12.17 -18.78
CA VAL A 219 18.47 -11.15 -18.62
C VAL A 219 17.86 -9.76 -18.75
N SER A 220 17.02 -9.52 -19.76
CA SER A 220 16.39 -8.22 -19.97
C SER A 220 15.43 -7.85 -18.84
N SER A 221 14.77 -8.83 -18.22
CA SER A 221 13.90 -8.64 -17.07
C SER A 221 14.64 -8.52 -15.73
N GLY A 222 15.98 -8.55 -15.72
CA GLY A 222 16.79 -8.49 -14.51
C GLY A 222 16.72 -9.74 -13.62
N LEU A 223 16.04 -10.81 -14.04
CA LEU A 223 15.97 -12.05 -13.26
C LEU A 223 17.27 -12.85 -13.28
N SER A 224 18.15 -12.60 -14.25
CA SER A 224 19.47 -13.24 -14.35
C SER A 224 20.54 -12.23 -14.74
N GLU A 225 21.68 -12.26 -14.07
CA GLU A 225 22.80 -11.34 -14.32
C GLU A 225 23.52 -11.57 -15.66
N SER A 226 23.36 -12.77 -16.24
CA SER A 226 23.98 -13.12 -17.53
C SER A 226 23.27 -14.28 -18.21
N LYS A 227 23.46 -14.40 -19.54
CA LYS A 227 22.94 -15.52 -20.33
C LYS A 227 23.45 -16.88 -19.83
N GLY A 228 24.70 -16.94 -19.36
CA GLY A 228 25.28 -18.15 -18.77
C GLY A 228 24.60 -18.57 -17.46
N ALA A 229 24.28 -17.59 -16.60
CA ALA A 229 23.51 -17.84 -15.38
C ALA A 229 22.08 -18.32 -15.70
N ALA A 230 21.39 -17.65 -16.64
CA ALA A 230 20.05 -18.02 -17.07
C ALA A 230 19.97 -19.48 -17.56
N ARG A 231 20.88 -19.90 -18.45
CA ARG A 231 20.95 -21.29 -18.94
C ARG A 231 21.13 -22.31 -17.82
N ARG A 232 21.99 -22.04 -16.83
CA ARG A 232 22.14 -22.93 -15.67
C ARG A 232 20.84 -23.08 -14.90
N THR A 233 20.15 -21.97 -14.64
CA THR A 233 18.88 -21.99 -13.91
C THR A 233 17.77 -22.71 -14.67
N ILE A 234 17.75 -22.64 -16.00
CA ILE A 234 16.83 -23.43 -16.85
C ILE A 234 17.12 -24.92 -16.68
N LYS A 235 18.38 -25.36 -16.83
CA LYS A 235 18.78 -26.78 -16.65
C LYS A 235 18.45 -27.34 -15.27
N GLU A 236 18.53 -26.48 -14.24
CA GLU A 236 18.19 -26.83 -12.86
C GLU A 236 16.66 -26.87 -12.61
N GLY A 237 15.83 -26.51 -13.60
CA GLY A 237 14.37 -26.50 -13.48
C GLY A 237 13.81 -25.30 -12.72
N GLY A 238 14.57 -24.22 -12.66
CA GLY A 238 14.27 -23.04 -11.85
C GLY A 238 13.44 -21.95 -12.56
N VAL A 239 13.10 -22.13 -13.84
CA VAL A 239 12.47 -21.09 -14.68
C VAL A 239 11.05 -21.48 -15.06
N TYR A 240 10.14 -20.51 -14.96
CA TYR A 240 8.74 -20.64 -15.33
C TYR A 240 8.28 -19.43 -16.12
N VAL A 241 7.42 -19.68 -17.12
CA VAL A 241 6.67 -18.66 -17.87
C VAL A 241 5.19 -18.94 -17.65
N ASN A 242 4.43 -17.95 -17.17
CA ASN A 242 3.02 -18.07 -16.83
C ASN A 242 2.71 -19.33 -15.98
N ASN A 243 3.53 -19.55 -14.96
CA ASN A 243 3.48 -20.72 -14.07
C ASN A 243 3.79 -22.09 -14.71
N THR A 244 4.08 -22.14 -16.01
CA THR A 244 4.54 -23.35 -16.70
C THR A 244 6.06 -23.42 -16.68
N ARG A 245 6.61 -24.57 -16.30
CA ARG A 245 8.07 -24.78 -16.25
C ARG A 245 8.64 -24.81 -17.67
N VAL A 246 9.74 -24.10 -17.89
CA VAL A 246 10.47 -24.09 -19.17
C VAL A 246 11.78 -24.86 -19.02
N ASP A 247 11.95 -25.91 -19.82
CA ASP A 247 13.15 -26.77 -19.80
C ASP A 247 14.07 -26.56 -21.02
N ALA A 248 13.58 -25.96 -22.10
CA ALA A 248 14.32 -25.72 -23.33
C ALA A 248 14.96 -24.32 -23.33
N GLU A 249 16.28 -24.24 -23.57
CA GLU A 249 17.02 -22.97 -23.59
C GLU A 249 16.69 -22.09 -24.80
N ASP A 250 16.24 -22.70 -25.89
CA ASP A 250 15.85 -22.08 -27.15
C ASP A 250 14.34 -21.80 -27.22
N TRP A 251 13.61 -21.97 -26.11
CA TRP A 251 12.20 -21.61 -26.04
C TRP A 251 12.00 -20.14 -26.38
N THR A 252 11.02 -19.86 -27.24
CA THR A 252 10.57 -18.53 -27.61
C THR A 252 9.06 -18.42 -27.37
N PRO A 253 8.56 -17.26 -26.92
CA PRO A 253 7.13 -17.06 -26.71
C PRO A 253 6.37 -17.04 -28.05
N GLY A 254 5.34 -17.86 -28.16
CA GLY A 254 4.35 -17.79 -29.23
C GLY A 254 3.22 -16.79 -28.89
N ASP A 255 2.38 -16.46 -29.87
CA ASP A 255 1.26 -15.53 -29.67
C ASP A 255 0.28 -15.99 -28.57
N GLY A 256 0.13 -17.31 -28.40
CA GLY A 256 -0.74 -17.90 -27.37
C GLY A 256 -0.15 -17.89 -25.96
N ASP A 257 1.14 -17.56 -25.79
CA ASP A 257 1.76 -17.45 -24.47
C ASP A 257 1.52 -16.08 -23.83
N TYR A 258 1.16 -15.06 -24.62
CA TYR A 258 0.94 -13.72 -24.07
C TYR A 258 -0.42 -13.62 -23.38
N LEU A 259 -0.38 -13.26 -22.10
CA LEU A 259 -1.56 -12.92 -21.31
C LEU A 259 -2.16 -11.59 -21.77
N THR A 260 -3.34 -11.26 -21.24
CA THR A 260 -4.00 -9.96 -21.42
C THR A 260 -3.01 -8.80 -21.23
N GLY A 261 -3.08 -7.78 -22.09
CA GLY A 261 -2.12 -6.66 -22.08
C GLY A 261 -0.75 -6.96 -22.70
N GLY A 262 -0.57 -8.15 -23.29
CA GLY A 262 0.68 -8.55 -23.93
C GLY A 262 1.76 -8.98 -22.92
N TRP A 263 1.35 -9.49 -21.77
CA TRP A 263 2.23 -9.81 -20.64
C TRP A 263 2.72 -11.26 -20.66
N LEU A 264 3.98 -11.46 -20.27
CA LEU A 264 4.54 -12.71 -19.80
C LEU A 264 4.94 -12.56 -18.34
N VAL A 265 4.57 -13.53 -17.50
CA VAL A 265 5.01 -13.62 -16.12
C VAL A 265 6.20 -14.57 -16.05
N LEU A 266 7.40 -14.01 -15.86
CA LEU A 266 8.61 -14.80 -15.66
C LEU A 266 8.83 -15.04 -14.17
N ARG A 267 9.17 -16.27 -13.81
CA ARG A 267 9.53 -16.61 -12.42
C ARG A 267 10.81 -17.43 -12.35
N ARG A 268 11.71 -17.00 -11.45
CA ARG A 268 12.95 -17.69 -11.09
C ARG A 268 12.88 -18.21 -9.65
N GLY A 269 12.76 -19.52 -9.49
CA GLY A 269 12.54 -20.15 -8.19
C GLY A 269 11.18 -19.77 -7.60
N LYS A 270 11.06 -19.65 -6.27
CA LYS A 270 9.76 -19.41 -5.60
C LYS A 270 9.42 -17.94 -5.34
N ARG A 271 10.40 -17.02 -5.39
CA ARG A 271 10.24 -15.64 -4.90
C ARG A 271 10.59 -14.56 -5.90
N ASN A 272 11.35 -14.86 -6.96
CA ASN A 272 11.75 -13.85 -7.93
C ASN A 272 10.81 -13.90 -9.12
N ILE A 273 10.14 -12.79 -9.40
CA ILE A 273 9.25 -12.64 -10.55
C ILE A 273 9.61 -11.37 -11.31
N ALA A 274 9.30 -11.34 -12.60
CA ALA A 274 9.39 -10.16 -13.44
C ALA A 274 8.38 -10.24 -14.58
N GLY A 275 7.86 -9.08 -14.98
CA GLY A 275 6.99 -8.96 -16.15
C GLY A 275 7.79 -8.71 -17.42
N VAL A 276 7.33 -9.26 -18.53
CA VAL A 276 7.77 -8.84 -19.86
C VAL A 276 6.56 -8.48 -20.71
N GLN A 277 6.56 -7.27 -21.29
CA GLN A 277 5.48 -6.78 -22.12
C GLN A 277 5.90 -6.75 -23.59
N ARG A 278 5.07 -7.30 -24.47
CA ARG A 278 5.21 -7.08 -25.90
C ARG A 278 4.62 -5.72 -26.28
N LEU A 279 5.44 -4.87 -26.91
CA LEU A 279 4.98 -3.62 -27.51
C LEU A 279 4.31 -3.93 -28.85
N ARG A 280 3.03 -3.59 -28.97
CA ARG A 280 2.29 -3.60 -30.23
C ARG A 280 2.44 -2.27 -30.96
#